data_AF-I1HWR1-F1
#
_entry.id   AF-I1HWR1-F1
#
_cell.length_a   1.000
_cell.length_b   1.000
_cell.length_c   1.000
_cell.angle_alpha   90.00
_cell.angle_beta   90.00
_cell.angle_gamma   90.00
#
_symmetry.space_group_name_H-M   'P 1'
#
loop_
_entity.id
_entity.type
_entity.pdbx_description
1 polymer ?
#
loop_
_entity_poly.entity_id
_entity_poly.type
_entity_poly.pdbx_seq_one_letter_code
_entity_poly.pdbx_strand_id
1 'polypeptide(L)'
;MTSAHSKLYSDDVSLVVVIVDTNPFFWAGAALPFADFFGHLIHFVNSLLLLNHLNQVVVIAAGVSSCAYVFDSGNAAASGSPDVAATFAKASRKVEEFVKQDARDTAGNGTVAGGGAASLFSGALSLALCYIQRVFRSGTRHPQPRILCLQGSPDGPEQYVAVMNSIFSAQRSMVPIDSCIVGTQDSAFLQQASYITGGVYLKPQELSGLFQYLAAVFASDLHSRAFLRLPKTLGVDFRASCFCHKKTIDMGYVCSVCLSIFCKYHKKCSTCGSEFSRVMPDLNSMPDQK
;
A
#
# COMPACT_ATOMS: atom_id res chain seq x y z
N MET A 1 22.46 -39.87 -1.30
CA MET A 1 21.13 -39.56 -1.85
C MET A 1 20.32 -38.85 -0.78
N THR A 2 20.48 -37.53 -0.69
CA THR A 2 19.80 -36.68 0.28
C THR A 2 18.42 -36.31 -0.27
N SER A 3 17.40 -36.70 0.49
CA SER A 3 15.97 -36.55 0.22
C SER A 3 15.58 -35.22 -0.43
N ALA A 4 15.08 -35.31 -1.66
CA ALA A 4 14.49 -34.22 -2.44
C ALA A 4 12.98 -34.04 -2.14
N HIS A 5 12.50 -34.38 -0.94
CA HIS A 5 11.05 -34.44 -0.63
C HIS A 5 10.48 -33.31 0.24
N SER A 6 11.14 -32.17 0.40
CA SER A 6 10.61 -31.05 1.22
C SER A 6 10.14 -29.81 0.44
N LYS A 7 10.38 -29.69 -0.87
CA LYS A 7 10.02 -28.47 -1.63
C LYS A 7 8.64 -28.48 -2.29
N LEU A 8 7.99 -29.63 -2.44
CA LEU A 8 6.80 -29.76 -3.30
C LEU A 8 5.48 -29.23 -2.70
N TYR A 9 5.42 -28.96 -1.39
CA TYR A 9 4.20 -28.42 -0.73
C TYR A 9 4.39 -27.02 -0.11
N SER A 10 5.59 -26.43 -0.24
CA SER A 10 5.84 -25.09 0.31
C SER A 10 5.29 -23.97 -0.56
N ASP A 11 5.01 -24.24 -1.84
CA ASP A 11 4.59 -23.22 -2.81
C ASP A 11 3.10 -22.86 -2.71
N ASP A 12 2.28 -23.68 -2.04
CA ASP A 12 0.82 -23.47 -2.02
C ASP A 12 0.32 -22.63 -0.84
N VAL A 13 1.18 -22.32 0.13
CA VAL A 13 0.77 -21.59 1.34
C VAL A 13 0.97 -20.09 1.13
N SER A 14 -0.12 -19.36 0.96
CA SER A 14 -0.09 -17.91 0.75
C SER A 14 -0.32 -17.15 2.05
N LEU A 15 0.52 -16.14 2.31
CA LEU A 15 0.28 -15.12 3.32
C LEU A 15 -0.17 -13.83 2.62
N VAL A 16 -1.44 -13.48 2.77
CA VAL A 16 -2.00 -12.27 2.16
C VAL A 16 -2.24 -11.22 3.23
N VAL A 17 -1.50 -10.11 3.15
CA VAL A 17 -1.71 -8.94 4.01
C VAL A 17 -2.54 -7.93 3.23
N VAL A 18 -3.78 -7.71 3.67
CA VAL A 18 -4.69 -6.73 3.08
C VAL A 18 -4.60 -5.42 3.86
N ILE A 19 -4.22 -4.35 3.19
CA ILE A 19 -4.26 -2.99 3.72
C ILE A 19 -5.53 -2.32 3.23
N VAL A 20 -6.34 -1.82 4.15
CA VAL A 20 -7.64 -1.21 3.87
C VAL A 20 -7.61 0.24 4.29
N ASP A 21 -7.90 1.14 3.35
CA ASP A 21 -8.09 2.55 3.63
C ASP A 21 -9.41 2.78 4.37
N THR A 22 -9.34 3.35 5.57
CA THR A 22 -10.50 3.66 6.42
C THR A 22 -10.73 5.16 6.59
N ASN A 23 -10.21 5.98 5.66
CA ASN A 23 -10.33 7.43 5.73
C ASN A 23 -11.80 7.91 5.72
N PRO A 24 -12.31 8.48 6.83
CA PRO A 24 -13.71 8.86 6.95
C PRO A 24 -14.12 9.96 5.97
N PHE A 25 -13.18 10.83 5.56
CA PHE A 25 -13.47 11.93 4.62
C PHE A 25 -13.76 11.41 3.21
N PHE A 26 -13.07 10.35 2.79
CA PHE A 26 -13.34 9.69 1.52
C PHE A 26 -14.66 8.93 1.57
N TRP A 27 -14.86 8.10 2.60
CA TRP A 27 -16.03 7.23 2.72
C TRP A 27 -17.34 7.99 2.94
N ALA A 28 -17.30 9.23 3.43
CA ALA A 28 -18.48 10.09 3.53
C ALA A 28 -19.09 10.48 2.17
N GLY A 29 -18.26 10.55 1.12
CA GLY A 29 -18.68 10.93 -0.24
C GLY A 29 -18.50 9.82 -1.27
N ALA A 30 -18.14 8.61 -0.84
CA ALA A 30 -17.89 7.48 -1.72
C ALA A 30 -19.19 6.95 -2.34
N ALA A 31 -19.13 6.50 -3.60
CA ALA A 31 -20.27 5.92 -4.30
C ALA A 31 -20.69 4.56 -3.70
N LEU A 32 -19.74 3.82 -3.13
CA LEU A 32 -19.99 2.57 -2.40
C LEU A 32 -19.86 2.84 -0.90
N PRO A 33 -20.92 2.59 -0.10
CA PRO A 33 -20.83 2.69 1.35
C PRO A 33 -19.73 1.78 1.90
N PHE A 34 -19.04 2.24 2.95
CA PHE A 34 -17.96 1.48 3.56
C PHE A 34 -18.41 0.09 4.05
N ALA A 35 -19.66 -0.04 4.53
CA ALA A 35 -20.21 -1.32 4.99
C ALA A 35 -20.28 -2.36 3.85
N ASP A 36 -20.75 -1.97 2.68
CA ASP A 36 -20.86 -2.86 1.51
C ASP A 36 -19.47 -3.20 0.96
N PHE A 37 -18.58 -2.21 0.90
CA PHE A 37 -17.17 -2.41 0.56
C PHE A 37 -16.51 -3.45 1.48
N PHE A 38 -16.67 -3.28 2.80
CA PHE A 38 -16.09 -4.18 3.78
C PHE A 38 -16.75 -5.56 3.71
N GLY A 39 -18.05 -5.62 3.41
CA GLY A 39 -18.76 -6.85 3.08
C GLY A 39 -18.11 -7.59 1.91
N HIS A 40 -17.86 -6.93 0.78
CA HIS A 40 -17.16 -7.54 -0.36
C HIS A 40 -15.75 -8.01 0.00
N LEU A 41 -15.01 -7.25 0.80
CA LEU A 41 -13.70 -7.64 1.31
C LEU A 41 -13.77 -8.91 2.17
N ILE A 42 -14.76 -9.03 3.06
CA ILE A 42 -14.95 -10.23 3.89
C ILE A 42 -15.18 -11.47 3.01
N HIS A 43 -16.03 -11.37 1.99
CA HIS A 43 -16.28 -12.48 1.05
C HIS A 43 -15.01 -12.86 0.28
N PHE A 44 -14.19 -11.88 -0.08
CA PHE A 44 -12.89 -12.12 -0.70
C PHE A 44 -11.91 -12.82 0.24
N VAL A 45 -11.78 -12.35 1.49
CA VAL A 45 -10.94 -13.00 2.51
C VAL A 45 -11.39 -14.45 2.76
N ASN A 46 -12.70 -14.69 2.82
CA ASN A 46 -13.25 -16.04 2.91
C ASN A 46 -12.84 -16.91 1.73
N SER A 47 -12.92 -16.36 0.52
CA SER A 47 -12.52 -17.10 -0.68
C SER A 47 -11.04 -17.50 -0.61
N LEU A 48 -10.15 -16.63 -0.11
CA LEU A 48 -8.74 -16.94 0.10
C LEU A 48 -8.51 -18.05 1.14
N LEU A 49 -9.23 -18.02 2.25
CA LEU A 49 -9.14 -19.04 3.30
C LEU A 49 -9.73 -20.38 2.85
N LEU A 50 -10.72 -20.37 1.95
CA LEU A 50 -11.32 -21.57 1.35
C LEU A 50 -10.42 -22.23 0.30
N LEU A 51 -9.60 -21.46 -0.42
CA LEU A 51 -8.68 -22.01 -1.43
C LEU A 51 -7.64 -22.95 -0.81
N ASN A 52 -7.12 -22.63 0.37
CA ASN A 52 -6.22 -23.50 1.11
C ASN A 52 -6.32 -23.23 2.62
N HIS A 53 -6.54 -24.30 3.40
CA HIS A 53 -6.64 -24.26 4.86
C HIS A 53 -5.38 -23.73 5.58
N LEU A 54 -4.22 -23.74 4.91
CA LEU A 54 -2.98 -23.21 5.45
C LEU A 54 -2.77 -21.72 5.13
N ASN A 55 -3.60 -21.14 4.26
CA ASN A 55 -3.50 -19.73 3.92
C ASN A 55 -3.70 -18.86 5.16
N GLN A 56 -2.90 -17.81 5.25
CA GLN A 56 -2.98 -16.85 6.32
C GLN A 56 -3.38 -15.50 5.74
N VAL A 57 -4.35 -14.86 6.36
CA VAL A 57 -4.83 -13.55 5.95
C VAL A 57 -4.80 -12.61 7.15
N VAL A 58 -4.23 -11.43 6.90
CA VAL A 58 -4.16 -10.35 7.88
C VAL A 58 -4.77 -9.11 7.26
N VAL A 59 -5.65 -8.42 7.99
CA VAL A 59 -6.23 -7.16 7.55
C VAL A 59 -5.73 -6.04 8.45
N ILE A 60 -5.14 -5.02 7.84
CA ILE A 60 -4.64 -3.81 8.50
C ILE A 60 -5.49 -2.63 8.04
N ALA A 61 -6.07 -1.89 8.97
CA ALA A 61 -6.74 -0.63 8.66
C ALA A 61 -5.73 0.52 8.67
N ALA A 62 -5.74 1.31 7.61
CA ALA A 62 -5.00 2.55 7.45
C ALA A 62 -5.95 3.74 7.67
N GLY A 63 -5.92 4.31 8.86
CA GLY A 63 -6.64 5.53 9.21
C GLY A 63 -5.89 6.79 8.80
N VAL A 64 -6.41 7.94 9.22
CA VAL A 64 -5.78 9.25 9.01
C VAL A 64 -4.72 9.52 10.06
N SER A 65 -4.94 9.10 11.30
CA SER A 65 -4.04 9.37 12.44
C SER A 65 -3.30 8.14 12.94
N SER A 66 -3.86 6.95 12.71
CA SER A 66 -3.32 5.69 13.22
C SER A 66 -3.48 4.54 12.22
N CYS A 67 -2.80 3.42 12.49
CA CYS A 67 -2.96 2.16 11.77
C CYS A 67 -3.10 1.01 12.77
N ALA A 68 -3.99 0.05 12.51
CA ALA A 68 -4.23 -1.06 13.43
C ALA A 68 -4.53 -2.38 12.71
N TYR A 69 -4.17 -3.50 13.36
CA TYR A 69 -4.56 -4.84 12.92
C TYR A 69 -6.03 -5.07 13.23
N VAL A 70 -6.83 -5.27 12.19
CA VAL A 70 -8.27 -5.55 12.29
C VAL A 70 -8.52 -7.04 12.44
N PHE A 71 -7.87 -7.83 11.59
CA PHE A 71 -8.08 -9.26 11.52
C PHE A 71 -6.74 -9.97 11.34
N ASP A 72 -6.58 -11.09 12.03
CA ASP A 72 -5.42 -11.97 11.91
C ASP A 72 -5.91 -13.41 12.03
N SER A 73 -5.86 -14.16 10.93
CA SER A 73 -6.29 -15.55 10.90
C SER A 73 -5.40 -16.48 11.73
N GLY A 74 -4.11 -16.14 11.91
CA GLY A 74 -3.16 -16.91 12.72
C GLY A 74 -3.51 -16.88 14.19
N ASN A 75 -3.99 -15.75 14.70
CA ASN A 75 -4.47 -15.63 16.07
C ASN A 75 -5.89 -16.19 16.26
N ALA A 76 -6.75 -16.12 15.22
CA ALA A 76 -8.11 -16.64 15.27
C ALA A 76 -8.13 -18.18 15.42
N ALA A 77 -7.24 -18.89 14.73
CA ALA A 77 -7.11 -20.34 14.83
C ALA A 77 -6.73 -20.80 16.26
N ALA A 78 -5.98 -19.99 17.01
CA ALA A 78 -5.62 -20.29 18.40
C ALA A 78 -6.81 -20.12 19.38
N SER A 79 -7.85 -19.39 18.99
CA SER A 79 -9.01 -19.08 19.85
C SER A 79 -10.16 -20.09 19.78
N GLY A 80 -10.03 -21.17 18.99
CA GLY A 80 -10.90 -22.34 19.06
C GLY A 80 -12.37 -22.14 18.65
N SER A 81 -12.76 -20.99 18.09
CA SER A 81 -14.11 -20.77 17.57
C SER A 81 -14.14 -21.05 16.05
N PRO A 82 -14.73 -22.17 15.61
CA PRO A 82 -14.84 -22.50 14.17
C PRO A 82 -15.91 -21.67 13.46
N ASP A 83 -16.59 -20.76 14.16
CA ASP A 83 -17.59 -19.91 13.53
C ASP A 83 -16.93 -18.72 12.80
N VAL A 84 -16.76 -18.97 11.51
CA VAL A 84 -16.39 -18.02 10.48
C VAL A 84 -17.23 -16.73 10.60
N ALA A 85 -18.55 -16.84 10.81
CA ALA A 85 -19.45 -15.69 10.93
C ALA A 85 -19.17 -14.85 12.18
N ALA A 86 -18.98 -15.47 13.35
CA ALA A 86 -18.62 -14.77 14.59
C ALA A 86 -17.28 -14.02 14.48
N THR A 87 -16.31 -14.61 13.79
CA THR A 87 -14.99 -14.01 13.56
C THR A 87 -15.12 -12.75 12.69
N PHE A 88 -15.98 -12.77 11.67
CA PHE A 88 -16.25 -11.58 10.87
C PHE A 88 -17.05 -10.52 11.60
N ALA A 89 -18.06 -10.90 12.37
CA ALA A 89 -18.77 -9.95 13.21
C ALA A 89 -17.82 -9.26 14.21
N LYS A 90 -16.81 -9.97 14.71
CA LYS A 90 -15.74 -9.38 15.52
C LYS A 90 -14.84 -8.44 14.71
N ALA A 91 -14.44 -8.83 13.50
CA ALA A 91 -13.63 -7.99 12.62
C ALA A 91 -14.37 -6.69 12.25
N SER A 92 -15.63 -6.76 11.81
CA SER A 92 -16.45 -5.58 11.47
C SER A 92 -16.61 -4.65 12.66
N ARG A 93 -16.94 -5.17 13.85
CA ARG A 93 -17.00 -4.36 15.08
C ARG A 93 -15.68 -3.67 15.39
N LYS A 94 -14.57 -4.39 15.26
CA LYS A 94 -13.23 -3.84 15.51
C LYS A 94 -12.87 -2.74 14.51
N VAL A 95 -13.26 -2.88 13.24
CA VAL A 95 -13.09 -1.80 12.25
C VAL A 95 -13.93 -0.59 12.62
N GLU A 96 -15.20 -0.78 12.95
CA GLU A 96 -16.08 0.34 13.31
C GLU A 96 -15.58 1.07 14.56
N GLU A 97 -15.11 0.34 15.57
CA GLU A 97 -14.48 0.90 16.77
C GLU A 97 -13.21 1.67 16.40
N PHE A 98 -12.36 1.11 15.54
CA PHE A 98 -11.15 1.77 15.06
C PHE A 98 -11.46 3.05 14.30
N VAL A 99 -12.43 3.05 13.38
CA VAL A 99 -12.82 4.24 12.61
C VAL A 99 -13.36 5.33 13.53
N LYS A 100 -14.18 4.96 14.54
CA LYS A 100 -14.69 5.92 15.53
C LYS A 100 -13.57 6.50 16.39
N GLN A 101 -12.59 5.69 16.77
CA GLN A 101 -11.44 6.14 17.56
C GLN A 101 -10.52 7.05 16.74
N ASP A 102 -10.16 6.66 15.52
CA ASP A 102 -9.33 7.44 14.61
C ASP A 102 -9.97 8.80 14.27
N ALA A 103 -11.30 8.85 14.13
CA ALA A 103 -12.04 10.10 13.95
C ALA A 103 -11.95 11.02 15.17
N ARG A 104 -11.99 10.47 16.40
CA ARG A 104 -11.81 11.24 17.64
C ARG A 104 -10.39 11.76 17.79
N ASP A 105 -9.41 10.93 17.51
CA ASP A 105 -7.98 11.29 17.60
C ASP A 105 -7.61 12.36 16.56
N THR A 106 -8.19 12.26 15.36
CA THR A 106 -8.07 13.27 14.31
C THR A 106 -8.68 14.62 14.74
N ALA A 107 -9.85 14.60 15.38
CA ALA A 107 -10.50 15.81 15.90
C ALA A 107 -9.73 16.44 17.08
N GLY A 108 -9.15 15.61 17.96
CA GLY A 108 -8.39 16.06 19.13
C GLY A 108 -7.01 16.66 18.79
N ASN A 109 -6.36 16.17 17.75
CA ASN A 109 -5.01 16.62 17.38
C ASN A 109 -4.97 18.00 16.69
N GLY A 110 -6.11 18.55 16.24
CA GLY A 110 -6.20 19.91 15.68
C GLY A 110 -5.37 20.19 14.41
N THR A 111 -4.53 19.25 13.98
CA THR A 111 -3.62 19.36 12.84
C THR A 111 -4.30 19.13 11.49
N VAL A 112 -5.58 18.77 11.49
CA VAL A 112 -6.33 18.34 10.29
C VAL A 112 -7.54 19.25 10.02
N ALA A 113 -7.39 20.56 10.28
CA ALA A 113 -8.40 21.57 9.97
C ALA A 113 -8.51 21.92 8.47
N GLY A 114 -7.60 21.40 7.62
CA GLY A 114 -7.66 21.54 6.17
C GLY A 114 -8.16 20.26 5.52
N GLY A 115 -9.42 20.24 5.07
CA GLY A 115 -10.05 19.10 4.41
C GLY A 115 -9.19 18.52 3.28
N GLY A 116 -8.68 17.31 3.49
CA GLY A 116 -7.78 16.62 2.55
C GLY A 116 -6.75 15.73 3.23
N ALA A 117 -7.04 15.19 4.41
CA ALA A 117 -6.11 14.33 5.11
C ALA A 117 -5.93 13.01 4.34
N ALA A 118 -4.72 12.74 3.88
CA ALA A 118 -4.39 11.45 3.28
C ALA A 118 -4.33 10.36 4.35
N SER A 119 -4.70 9.13 3.99
CA SER A 119 -4.53 7.98 4.87
C SER A 119 -3.04 7.70 5.14
N LEU A 120 -2.71 7.20 6.33
CA LEU A 120 -1.34 6.85 6.74
C LEU A 120 -0.88 5.54 6.11
N PHE A 121 -0.81 5.52 4.79
CA PHE A 121 -0.46 4.33 4.02
C PHE A 121 0.98 3.86 4.28
N SER A 122 1.91 4.80 4.51
CA SER A 122 3.30 4.49 4.86
C SER A 122 3.43 3.66 6.15
N GLY A 123 2.62 3.97 7.16
CA GLY A 123 2.57 3.24 8.42
C GLY A 123 2.01 1.82 8.24
N ALA A 124 0.92 1.69 7.49
CA ALA A 124 0.30 0.39 7.21
C ALA A 124 1.23 -0.55 6.43
N LEU A 125 1.94 -0.05 5.41
CA LEU A 125 2.95 -0.83 4.69
C LEU A 125 4.09 -1.30 5.60
N SER A 126 4.55 -0.43 6.49
CA SER A 126 5.61 -0.77 7.45
C SER A 126 5.16 -1.86 8.41
N LEU A 127 3.92 -1.77 8.93
CA LEU A 127 3.31 -2.82 9.76
C LEU A 127 3.19 -4.14 9.00
N ALA A 128 2.74 -4.11 7.75
CA ALA A 128 2.63 -5.28 6.90
C ALA A 128 3.99 -5.98 6.71
N LEU A 129 5.04 -5.22 6.36
CA LEU A 129 6.38 -5.76 6.16
C LEU A 129 6.97 -6.33 7.46
N CYS A 130 6.81 -5.62 8.58
CA CYS A 130 7.23 -6.11 9.89
C CYS A 130 6.48 -7.39 10.29
N TYR A 131 5.18 -7.48 10.00
CA TYR A 131 4.39 -8.68 10.24
C TYR A 131 4.91 -9.86 9.43
N ILE A 132 5.11 -9.67 8.11
CA ILE A 132 5.64 -10.70 7.22
C ILE A 132 7.00 -11.19 7.73
N GLN A 133 7.89 -10.27 8.10
CA GLN A 133 9.19 -10.62 8.64
C GLN A 133 9.11 -11.37 9.97
N ARG A 134 8.14 -11.04 10.83
CA ARG A 134 7.86 -11.77 12.07
C ARG A 134 7.42 -13.19 11.77
N VAL A 135 6.48 -13.39 10.84
CA VAL A 135 6.03 -14.73 10.44
C VAL A 135 7.18 -15.55 9.88
N PHE A 136 8.05 -14.97 9.05
CA PHE A 136 9.22 -15.66 8.52
C PHE A 136 10.24 -16.06 9.59
N ARG A 137 10.35 -15.31 10.68
CA ARG A 137 11.30 -15.60 11.77
C ARG A 137 10.73 -16.55 12.81
N SER A 138 9.42 -16.51 13.06
CA SER A 138 8.75 -17.31 14.07
C SER A 138 8.18 -18.63 13.52
N GLY A 139 7.91 -18.69 12.22
CA GLY A 139 7.27 -19.84 11.58
C GLY A 139 8.25 -20.97 11.24
N THR A 140 7.78 -22.21 11.40
CA THR A 140 8.46 -23.41 10.88
C THR A 140 8.25 -23.60 9.37
N ARG A 141 7.35 -22.81 8.78
CA ARG A 141 7.02 -22.79 7.35
C ARG A 141 7.14 -21.37 6.82
N HIS A 142 7.62 -21.24 5.59
CA HIS A 142 7.78 -19.96 4.90
C HIS A 142 6.66 -19.82 3.87
N PRO A 143 5.53 -19.16 4.19
CA PRO A 143 4.47 -18.91 3.23
C PRO A 143 4.95 -17.91 2.16
N GLN A 144 4.39 -17.95 0.96
CA GLN A 144 4.63 -16.93 -0.06
C GLN A 144 3.84 -15.65 0.31
N PRO A 145 4.53 -14.55 0.67
CA PRO A 145 3.87 -13.34 1.15
C PRO A 145 3.43 -12.46 0.00
N ARG A 146 2.33 -11.76 0.18
CA ARG A 146 1.82 -10.78 -0.76
C ARG A 146 1.04 -9.71 -0.01
N ILE A 147 1.15 -8.47 -0.49
CA ILE A 147 0.41 -7.34 0.07
C ILE A 147 -0.66 -6.94 -0.96
N LEU A 148 -1.90 -6.77 -0.52
CA LEU A 148 -2.99 -6.20 -1.32
C LEU A 148 -3.44 -4.88 -0.69
N CYS A 149 -3.35 -3.79 -1.44
CA CYS A 149 -3.69 -2.46 -0.98
C CYS A 149 -5.03 -2.04 -1.59
N LEU A 150 -6.03 -1.80 -0.75
CA LEU A 150 -7.33 -1.26 -1.14
C LEU A 150 -7.38 0.20 -0.70
N GLN A 151 -7.15 1.12 -1.64
CA GLN A 151 -7.06 2.55 -1.35
C GLN A 151 -8.18 3.32 -2.07
N GLY A 152 -8.82 4.24 -1.34
CA GLY A 152 -9.85 5.13 -1.90
C GLY A 152 -9.46 6.60 -1.87
N SER A 153 -8.81 7.03 -0.78
CA SER A 153 -8.37 8.40 -0.55
C SER A 153 -7.19 8.80 -1.46
N PRO A 154 -7.08 10.10 -1.79
CA PRO A 154 -5.99 10.62 -2.60
C PRO A 154 -4.64 10.51 -1.87
N ASP A 155 -3.57 10.41 -2.65
CA ASP A 155 -2.20 10.30 -2.15
C ASP A 155 -1.75 11.60 -1.46
N GLY A 156 -1.20 11.46 -0.24
CA GLY A 156 -0.57 12.56 0.49
C GLY A 156 0.91 12.71 0.08
N PRO A 157 1.31 13.82 -0.56
CA PRO A 157 2.69 13.97 -1.07
C PRO A 157 3.75 14.06 0.04
N GLU A 158 3.32 14.37 1.27
CA GLU A 158 4.17 14.36 2.47
C GLU A 158 4.70 12.96 2.80
N GLN A 159 3.95 11.91 2.47
CA GLN A 159 4.30 10.52 2.78
C GLN A 159 5.16 9.84 1.71
N TYR A 160 5.45 10.52 0.60
CA TYR A 160 6.16 9.95 -0.56
C TYR A 160 7.42 9.19 -0.17
N VAL A 161 8.31 9.81 0.62
CA VAL A 161 9.60 9.20 1.00
C VAL A 161 9.38 7.93 1.82
N ALA A 162 8.46 7.97 2.78
CA ALA A 162 8.17 6.83 3.63
C ALA A 162 7.53 5.69 2.84
N VAL A 163 6.57 5.98 1.96
CA VAL A 163 5.94 4.99 1.08
C VAL A 163 6.96 4.36 0.13
N MET A 164 7.79 5.16 -0.53
CA MET A 164 8.82 4.65 -1.45
C MET A 164 9.86 3.79 -0.74
N ASN A 165 10.32 4.18 0.45
CA ASN A 165 11.23 3.35 1.25
C ASN A 165 10.59 2.00 1.61
N SER A 166 9.30 1.97 1.93
CA SER A 166 8.56 0.74 2.18
C SER A 166 8.42 -0.11 0.91
N ILE A 167 8.16 0.50 -0.26
CA ILE A 167 8.09 -0.20 -1.55
C ILE A 167 9.43 -0.83 -1.91
N PHE A 168 10.54 -0.09 -1.80
CA PHE A 168 11.87 -0.63 -2.07
C PHE A 168 12.25 -1.74 -1.07
N SER A 169 11.81 -1.61 0.19
CA SER A 169 11.97 -2.66 1.18
C SER A 169 11.17 -3.92 0.81
N ALA A 170 9.92 -3.75 0.34
CA ALA A 170 9.10 -4.86 -0.15
C ALA A 170 9.73 -5.55 -1.36
N GLN A 171 10.26 -4.77 -2.32
CA GLN A 171 10.98 -5.29 -3.49
C GLN A 171 12.20 -6.12 -3.09
N ARG A 172 13.00 -5.63 -2.15
CA ARG A 172 14.17 -6.38 -1.63
C ARG A 172 13.78 -7.67 -0.93
N SER A 173 12.63 -7.68 -0.26
CA SER A 173 12.05 -8.87 0.36
C SER A 173 11.27 -9.76 -0.62
N MET A 174 11.24 -9.41 -1.91
CA MET A 174 10.50 -10.12 -2.96
C MET A 174 9.00 -10.29 -2.64
N VAL A 175 8.40 -9.29 -1.97
CA VAL A 175 6.98 -9.26 -1.64
C VAL A 175 6.25 -8.41 -2.69
N PRO A 176 5.41 -9.00 -3.57
CA PRO A 176 4.63 -8.21 -4.51
C PRO A 176 3.56 -7.39 -3.79
N ILE A 177 3.40 -6.14 -4.22
CA ILE A 177 2.34 -5.23 -3.77
C ILE A 177 1.31 -5.10 -4.88
N ASP A 178 0.17 -5.71 -4.67
CA ASP A 178 -1.01 -5.47 -5.48
C ASP A 178 -1.78 -4.25 -4.97
N SER A 179 -2.43 -3.58 -5.91
CA SER A 179 -3.14 -2.34 -5.65
C SER A 179 -4.50 -2.37 -6.33
N CYS A 180 -5.55 -2.09 -5.57
CA CYS A 180 -6.90 -1.89 -6.08
C CYS A 180 -7.40 -0.52 -5.62
N ILE A 181 -7.66 0.36 -6.58
CA ILE A 181 -8.13 1.72 -6.31
C ILE A 181 -9.64 1.75 -6.33
N VAL A 182 -10.25 2.09 -5.20
CA VAL A 182 -11.71 2.27 -5.06
C VAL A 182 -12.11 3.72 -5.38
N GLY A 183 -11.16 4.64 -5.31
CA GLY A 183 -11.38 6.07 -5.58
C GLY A 183 -11.53 6.41 -7.06
N THR A 184 -12.01 7.62 -7.33
CA THR A 184 -12.14 8.17 -8.69
C THR A 184 -10.79 8.54 -9.30
N GLN A 185 -9.81 8.87 -8.48
CA GLN A 185 -8.46 9.27 -8.90
C GLN A 185 -7.50 8.09 -8.82
N ASP A 186 -6.59 8.02 -9.78
CA ASP A 186 -5.49 7.05 -9.76
C ASP A 186 -4.41 7.48 -8.75
N SER A 187 -3.93 6.52 -7.95
CA SER A 187 -2.77 6.72 -7.06
C SER A 187 -1.47 6.47 -7.82
N ALA A 188 -0.61 7.50 -7.90
CA ALA A 188 0.72 7.38 -8.51
C ALA A 188 1.64 6.49 -7.67
N PHE A 189 1.51 6.55 -6.33
CA PHE A 189 2.33 5.75 -5.42
C PHE A 189 2.06 4.26 -5.58
N LEU A 190 0.79 3.88 -5.67
CA LEU A 190 0.40 2.48 -5.83
C LEU A 190 0.71 1.94 -7.23
N GLN A 191 0.62 2.78 -8.27
CA GLN A 191 1.08 2.40 -9.61
C GLN A 191 2.58 2.08 -9.62
N GLN A 192 3.40 2.94 -8.99
CA GLN A 192 4.83 2.70 -8.81
C GLN A 192 5.07 1.45 -7.94
N ALA A 193 4.32 1.28 -6.85
CA ALA A 193 4.44 0.13 -5.95
C ALA A 193 4.26 -1.20 -6.70
N SER A 194 3.16 -1.32 -7.44
CA SER A 194 2.85 -2.53 -8.21
C SER A 194 3.86 -2.76 -9.34
N TYR A 195 4.31 -1.71 -10.02
CA TYR A 195 5.34 -1.87 -11.06
C TYR A 195 6.70 -2.31 -10.50
N ILE A 196 7.18 -1.66 -9.44
CA ILE A 196 8.51 -1.93 -8.85
C ILE A 196 8.56 -3.32 -8.23
N THR A 197 7.48 -3.76 -7.60
CA THR A 197 7.41 -5.06 -6.90
C THR A 197 6.91 -6.21 -7.79
N GLY A 198 6.48 -5.92 -9.04
CA GLY A 198 5.90 -6.92 -9.94
C GLY A 198 4.48 -7.36 -9.55
N GLY A 199 3.76 -6.54 -8.80
CA GLY A 199 2.35 -6.74 -8.46
C GLY A 199 1.40 -6.21 -9.55
N VAL A 200 0.10 -6.35 -9.30
CA VAL A 200 -0.96 -5.93 -10.21
C VAL A 200 -1.67 -4.70 -9.67
N TYR A 201 -1.89 -3.72 -10.55
CA TYR A 201 -2.69 -2.54 -10.25
C TYR A 201 -4.01 -2.62 -11.03
N LEU A 202 -5.11 -2.39 -10.34
CA LEU A 202 -6.44 -2.38 -10.92
C LEU A 202 -7.24 -1.19 -10.40
N LYS A 203 -7.94 -0.52 -11.31
CA LYS A 203 -8.98 0.44 -10.99
C LYS A 203 -10.31 -0.09 -11.54
N PRO A 204 -11.21 -0.60 -10.69
CA PRO A 204 -12.53 -1.05 -11.12
C PRO A 204 -13.32 0.13 -11.72
N GLN A 205 -13.99 -0.12 -12.85
CA GLN A 205 -14.89 0.89 -13.44
C GLN A 205 -16.20 1.00 -12.66
N GLU A 206 -16.66 -0.12 -12.10
CA GLU A 206 -17.90 -0.20 -11.35
C GLU A 206 -17.63 -0.86 -9.98
N LEU A 207 -18.04 -0.18 -8.91
CA LEU A 207 -17.80 -0.63 -7.53
C LEU A 207 -18.85 -1.63 -7.03
N SER A 208 -20.01 -1.73 -7.68
CA SER A 208 -21.06 -2.70 -7.36
C SER A 208 -20.55 -4.15 -7.49
N GLY A 209 -19.73 -4.41 -8.52
CA GLY A 209 -19.08 -5.69 -8.79
C GLY A 209 -17.69 -5.85 -8.16
N LEU A 210 -17.34 -5.11 -7.11
CA LEU A 210 -15.98 -5.12 -6.55
C LEU A 210 -15.49 -6.53 -6.19
N PHE A 211 -16.35 -7.38 -5.60
CA PHE A 211 -15.98 -8.76 -5.27
C PHE A 211 -15.53 -9.55 -6.50
N GLN A 212 -16.17 -9.36 -7.66
CA GLN A 212 -15.78 -10.04 -8.90
C GLN A 212 -14.36 -9.67 -9.31
N TYR A 213 -14.00 -8.39 -9.25
CA TYR A 213 -12.64 -7.93 -9.52
C TYR A 213 -11.63 -8.49 -8.51
N LEU A 214 -11.98 -8.47 -7.22
CA LEU A 214 -11.15 -9.02 -6.16
C LEU A 214 -10.88 -10.52 -6.35
N ALA A 215 -11.94 -11.30 -6.59
CA ALA A 215 -11.83 -12.73 -6.79
C ALA A 215 -11.06 -13.07 -8.08
N ALA A 216 -11.37 -12.42 -9.20
CA ALA A 216 -10.79 -12.78 -10.49
C ALA A 216 -9.30 -12.43 -10.61
N VAL A 217 -8.85 -11.32 -10.02
CA VAL A 217 -7.47 -10.81 -10.19
C VAL A 217 -6.61 -11.10 -8.96
N PHE A 218 -7.19 -10.99 -7.77
CA PHE A 218 -6.46 -10.99 -6.52
C PHE A 218 -6.60 -12.27 -5.71
N ALA A 219 -7.47 -13.23 -6.08
CA ALA A 219 -7.56 -14.50 -5.36
C ALA A 219 -6.46 -15.51 -5.76
N SER A 220 -5.96 -15.44 -6.99
CA SER A 220 -4.94 -16.37 -7.49
C SER A 220 -3.59 -16.17 -6.79
N ASP A 221 -2.95 -17.28 -6.47
CA ASP A 221 -1.58 -17.37 -5.94
C ASP A 221 -0.53 -16.86 -6.96
N LEU A 222 0.68 -16.58 -6.50
CA LEU A 222 1.75 -16.02 -7.34
C LEU A 222 2.12 -16.92 -8.53
N HIS A 223 2.06 -18.24 -8.36
CA HIS A 223 2.43 -19.18 -9.41
C HIS A 223 1.36 -19.23 -10.50
N SER A 224 0.08 -19.35 -10.12
CA SER A 224 -1.05 -19.35 -11.07
C SER A 224 -1.13 -18.06 -11.89
N ARG A 225 -0.73 -16.91 -11.33
CA ARG A 225 -0.71 -15.63 -12.04
C ARG A 225 0.19 -15.63 -13.28
N ALA A 226 1.25 -16.45 -13.31
CA ALA A 226 2.12 -16.55 -14.48
C ALA A 226 1.39 -17.12 -15.71
N PHE A 227 0.31 -17.89 -15.48
CA PHE A 227 -0.51 -18.50 -16.54
C PHE A 227 -1.74 -17.65 -16.88
N LEU A 228 -2.10 -16.68 -16.03
CA LEU A 228 -3.24 -15.80 -16.24
C LEU A 228 -2.83 -14.52 -16.96
N ARG A 229 -3.65 -14.06 -17.91
CA ARG A 229 -3.49 -12.73 -18.51
C ARG A 229 -4.12 -11.67 -17.62
N LEU A 230 -3.35 -11.21 -16.65
CA LEU A 230 -3.77 -10.14 -15.74
C LEU A 230 -3.64 -8.76 -16.38
N PRO A 231 -4.42 -7.76 -15.90
CA PRO A 231 -4.28 -6.38 -16.33
C PRO A 231 -2.85 -5.89 -16.11
N LYS A 232 -2.22 -5.39 -17.17
CA LYS A 232 -0.89 -4.77 -17.08
C LYS A 232 -1.03 -3.28 -16.82
N THR A 233 -0.18 -2.73 -15.97
CA THR A 233 -0.05 -1.28 -15.79
C THR A 233 0.50 -0.64 -17.06
N LEU A 234 -0.24 0.31 -17.63
CA LEU A 234 0.22 1.16 -18.72
C LEU A 234 0.32 2.59 -18.17
N GLY A 235 1.51 3.20 -18.25
CA GLY A 235 1.70 4.62 -17.95
C GLY A 235 1.96 4.95 -16.48
N VAL A 236 2.93 4.29 -15.84
CA VAL A 236 3.40 4.70 -14.51
C VAL A 236 4.22 5.98 -14.62
N ASP A 237 3.85 6.99 -13.84
CA ASP A 237 4.57 8.26 -13.75
C ASP A 237 5.74 8.15 -12.75
N PHE A 238 6.98 8.25 -13.25
CA PHE A 238 8.21 8.23 -12.43
C PHE A 238 8.79 9.61 -12.16
N ARG A 239 8.04 10.68 -12.45
CA ARG A 239 8.52 12.04 -12.22
C ARG A 239 8.84 12.25 -10.75
N ALA A 240 9.99 12.87 -10.50
CA ALA A 240 10.42 13.19 -9.16
C ALA A 240 9.54 14.29 -8.55
N SER A 241 9.23 14.16 -7.27
CA SER A 241 8.59 15.22 -6.48
C SER A 241 9.65 16.09 -5.82
N CYS A 242 9.57 17.41 -6.01
CA CYS A 242 10.51 18.35 -5.40
C CYS A 242 10.35 18.38 -3.87
N PHE A 243 11.46 18.45 -3.12
CA PHE A 243 11.42 18.51 -1.66
C PHE A 243 10.91 19.84 -1.11
N CYS A 244 10.96 20.92 -1.91
CA CYS A 244 10.45 22.26 -1.54
C CYS A 244 8.93 22.29 -1.42
N HIS A 245 8.22 21.89 -2.48
CA HIS A 245 6.77 22.06 -2.61
C HIS A 245 6.01 20.75 -2.69
N LYS A 246 6.72 19.61 -2.74
CA LYS A 246 6.16 18.26 -2.88
C LYS A 246 5.30 18.07 -4.14
N LYS A 247 5.59 18.86 -5.18
CA LYS A 247 4.98 18.74 -6.50
C LYS A 247 5.90 17.97 -7.44
N THR A 248 5.31 17.23 -8.36
CA THR A 248 6.03 16.55 -9.45
C THR A 248 6.67 17.58 -10.37
N ILE A 249 7.88 17.29 -10.81
CA ILE A 249 8.66 18.14 -11.71
C ILE A 249 9.34 17.29 -12.79
N ASP A 250 9.44 17.84 -14.00
CA ASP A 250 10.12 17.19 -15.12
C ASP A 250 11.63 17.49 -15.13
N MET A 251 12.01 18.73 -14.76
CA MET A 251 13.40 19.15 -14.60
C MET A 251 13.62 19.72 -13.20
N GLY A 252 14.73 19.34 -12.56
CA GLY A 252 15.08 19.76 -11.22
C GLY A 252 16.57 19.76 -10.96
N TYR A 253 16.97 20.39 -9.87
CA TYR A 253 18.34 20.43 -9.36
C TYR A 253 18.51 19.38 -8.28
N VAL A 254 19.59 18.60 -8.34
CA VAL A 254 19.87 17.55 -7.35
C VAL A 254 21.03 17.97 -6.45
N CYS A 255 20.88 17.81 -5.15
CA CYS A 255 21.98 17.99 -4.22
C CYS A 255 22.99 16.84 -4.35
N SER A 256 24.26 17.13 -4.62
CA SER A 256 25.31 16.10 -4.73
C SER A 256 25.60 15.36 -3.41
N VAL A 257 25.24 15.93 -2.26
CA VAL A 257 25.51 15.34 -0.94
C VAL A 257 24.37 14.44 -0.48
N CYS A 258 23.13 14.93 -0.48
CA CYS A 258 21.99 14.20 0.06
C CYS A 258 21.00 13.70 -1.01
N LEU A 259 21.28 13.93 -2.30
CA LEU A 259 20.42 13.55 -3.44
C LEU A 259 18.99 14.13 -3.37
N SER A 260 18.77 15.16 -2.55
CA SER A 260 17.49 15.88 -2.52
C SER A 260 17.26 16.65 -3.82
N ILE A 261 16.01 16.65 -4.27
CA ILE A 261 15.60 17.21 -5.57
C ILE A 261 14.84 18.52 -5.35
N PHE A 262 15.25 19.58 -6.03
CA PHE A 262 14.70 20.93 -5.92
C PHE A 262 14.14 21.44 -7.25
N CYS A 263 13.04 22.19 -7.21
CA CYS A 263 12.44 22.77 -8.41
C CYS A 263 13.17 24.03 -8.92
N LYS A 264 13.96 24.68 -8.06
CA LYS A 264 14.73 25.88 -8.37
C LYS A 264 16.13 25.75 -7.79
N TYR A 265 17.07 26.49 -8.35
CA TYR A 265 18.41 26.59 -7.79
C TYR A 265 18.37 27.32 -6.44
N HIS A 266 19.05 26.75 -5.45
CA HIS A 266 19.27 27.35 -4.14
C HIS A 266 20.77 27.41 -3.86
N LYS A 267 21.24 28.40 -3.09
CA LYS A 267 22.67 28.50 -2.71
C LYS A 267 23.08 27.53 -1.60
N LYS A 268 22.11 27.10 -0.78
CA LYS A 268 22.28 26.11 0.29
C LYS A 268 21.19 25.06 0.20
N CYS A 269 21.54 23.81 0.51
CA CYS A 269 20.57 22.72 0.57
C CYS A 269 19.69 22.87 1.81
N SER A 270 18.36 22.89 1.64
CA SER A 270 17.42 22.95 2.77
C SER A 270 17.43 21.69 3.64
N THR A 271 17.80 20.52 3.06
CA THR A 271 17.84 19.25 3.78
C THR A 271 19.15 19.02 4.56
N CYS A 272 20.32 19.16 3.92
CA CYS A 272 21.61 18.87 4.57
C CYS A 272 22.44 20.10 4.96
N GLY A 273 22.00 21.31 4.62
CA GLY A 273 22.71 22.55 4.94
C GLY A 273 23.98 22.83 4.12
N SER A 274 24.37 21.93 3.22
CA SER A 274 25.57 22.10 2.39
C SER A 274 25.43 23.29 1.44
N GLU A 275 26.49 24.09 1.32
CA GLU A 275 26.56 25.19 0.36
C GLU A 275 26.97 24.67 -1.02
N PHE A 276 26.21 25.03 -2.05
CA PHE A 276 26.50 24.63 -3.41
C PHE A 276 27.60 25.51 -3.98
N SER A 277 28.84 25.05 -3.83
CA SER A 277 30.02 25.71 -4.38
C SER A 277 30.21 25.38 -5.86
N ARG A 278 29.37 25.97 -6.72
CA ARG A 278 29.70 26.41 -8.09
C ARG A 278 28.47 26.92 -8.83
N VAL A 279 28.62 28.13 -9.36
CA VAL A 279 27.81 28.71 -10.43
C VAL A 279 27.99 27.82 -11.67
N MET A 280 27.00 27.02 -12.03
CA MET A 280 26.86 26.66 -13.44
C MET A 280 26.45 27.96 -14.15
N PRO A 281 27.22 28.44 -15.13
CA PRO A 281 26.79 29.59 -15.92
C PRO A 281 25.46 29.21 -16.59
N ASP A 282 24.50 30.15 -16.58
CA ASP A 282 23.20 30.00 -17.21
C ASP A 282 23.37 29.44 -18.63
N LEU A 283 22.94 28.18 -18.84
CA LEU A 283 22.82 27.56 -20.16
C LEU A 283 21.79 28.28 -21.07
N ASN A 284 21.13 29.33 -20.56
CA ASN A 284 20.22 30.20 -21.30
C ASN A 284 20.82 31.57 -21.67
N SER A 285 22.09 31.83 -21.41
CA SER A 285 22.77 33.02 -21.95
C SER A 285 23.32 32.73 -23.35
N MET A 286 22.43 32.73 -24.35
CA MET A 286 22.86 32.94 -25.75
C MET A 286 23.53 34.32 -25.82
N PRO A 287 24.81 34.44 -26.21
CA PRO A 287 25.35 35.74 -26.53
C PRO A 287 24.71 36.20 -27.84
N ASP A 288 23.99 37.32 -27.82
CA ASP A 288 23.68 38.10 -29.01
C ASP A 288 24.99 38.40 -29.75
N GLN A 289 25.31 37.62 -30.78
CA GLN A 289 26.36 37.95 -31.73
C GLN A 289 25.74 38.78 -32.85
N LYS A 290 26.03 40.08 -32.80
CA LYS A 290 26.06 40.98 -33.95
C LYS A 290 27.13 40.56 -34.95
#